data_AF-A0A0N9XEF3-F1
#
_entry.id   AF-A0A0N9XEF3-F1
#
_cell.length_a   1.000
_cell.length_b   1.000
_cell.length_c   1.000
_cell.angle_alpha   90.00
_cell.angle_beta   90.00
_cell.angle_gamma   90.00
#
_symmetry.space_group_name_H-M   'P 1'
#
loop_
_entity.id
_entity.type
_entity.pdbx_description
1 polymer ?
#
loop_
_entity_poly.entity_id
_entity_poly.type
_entity_poly.pdbx_seq_one_letter_code
_entity_poly.pdbx_strand_id
1 'polypeptide(L)' 'MSTFWRYVRIQAMVFVFGIVGPIFLVIYFAAQPDPTLKWMYFTGLILTGAEVLIALELTRRSAPPDTNSDLSQ' A
#
# COMPACT_ATOMS: atom_id res chain seq x y z
N MET A 1 -22.69 14.71 4.21
CA MET A 1 -22.66 13.49 3.38
C MET A 1 -21.47 13.38 2.41
N SER A 2 -20.77 14.45 2.02
CA SER A 2 -19.71 14.41 0.99
C SER A 2 -18.37 13.82 1.46
N THR A 3 -17.94 14.08 2.70
CA THR A 3 -16.65 13.60 3.22
C THR A 3 -16.56 12.08 3.31
N PHE A 4 -17.64 11.43 3.78
CA PHE A 4 -17.73 9.97 3.84
C PHE A 4 -17.59 9.34 2.46
N TRP A 5 -18.32 9.85 1.47
CA TRP A 5 -18.26 9.36 0.10
C TRP A 5 -16.88 9.61 -0.54
N ARG A 6 -16.24 10.74 -0.23
CA ARG A 6 -14.87 11.03 -0.68
C ARG A 6 -13.87 10.02 -0.12
N TYR A 7 -14.02 9.66 1.16
CA TYR A 7 -13.17 8.66 1.81
C TYR A 7 -13.35 7.27 1.19
N VAL A 8 -14.59 6.83 0.99
CA VAL A 8 -14.92 5.55 0.34
C VAL A 8 -14.30 5.48 -1.07
N ARG A 9 -14.41 6.55 -1.86
CA ARG A 9 -13.85 6.59 -3.22
C ARG A 9 -12.32 6.51 -3.23
N ILE A 10 -11.66 7.22 -2.32
CA ILE A 10 -10.20 7.16 -2.19
C ILE A 10 -9.76 5.78 -1.72
N GLN A 11 -10.44 5.21 -0.73
CA GLN A 11 -10.13 3.89 -0.20
C GLN A 11 -10.34 2.78 -1.25
N ALA A 12 -11.40 2.88 -2.06
CA ALA A 12 -11.60 1.98 -3.20
C ALA A 12 -10.47 2.10 -4.24
N MET A 13 -10.03 3.33 -4.57
CA MET A 13 -8.86 3.53 -5.44
C MET A 13 -7.61 2.88 -4.85
N VAL A 14 -7.30 3.17 -3.59
CA VAL A 14 -6.13 2.61 -2.89
C VAL A 14 -6.20 1.09 -2.83
N PHE A 15 -7.37 0.49 -2.70
CA PHE A 15 -7.52 -0.97 -2.73
C PHE A 15 -7.24 -1.57 -4.11
N VAL A 16 -7.69 -0.90 -5.18
CA VAL A 16 -7.45 -1.32 -6.56
C VAL A 16 -5.97 -1.21 -6.92
N PHE A 17 -5.27 -0.15 -6.50
CA PHE A 17 -3.83 -0.03 -6.71
C PHE A 17 -3.03 -0.96 -5.78
N GLY A 18 -3.48 -1.06 -4.52
CA GLY A 18 -2.97 -1.92 -3.43
C GLY A 18 -2.83 -3.39 -3.79
N ILE A 19 -3.74 -3.88 -4.62
CA ILE A 19 -3.79 -5.30 -4.97
C ILE A 19 -2.98 -5.62 -6.24
N VAL A 20 -2.51 -4.61 -6.98
CA VAL A 20 -1.74 -4.81 -8.23
C VAL A 20 -0.44 -5.55 -7.94
N GLY A 21 0.29 -5.17 -6.90
CA GLY A 21 1.54 -5.81 -6.49
C GLY A 21 1.35 -7.32 -6.21
N PRO A 22 0.44 -7.69 -5.28
CA PRO A 22 0.11 -9.09 -4.99
C PRO A 22 -0.36 -9.88 -6.23
N ILE A 23 -1.23 -9.33 -7.07
CA ILE A 23 -1.73 -10.02 -8.27
C ILE A 23 -0.58 -10.32 -9.25
N PHE A 24 0.33 -9.37 -9.46
CA PHE A 24 1.48 -9.56 -10.35
C PHE A 24 2.38 -10.70 -9.86
N LEU A 25 2.62 -10.76 -8.55
CA LEU A 25 3.39 -11.84 -7.93
C LEU A 25 2.68 -13.19 -8.07
N VAL A 26 1.37 -13.25 -7.80
CA VAL A 26 0.57 -14.48 -7.94
C VAL A 26 0.64 -15.01 -9.37
N ILE A 27 0.44 -14.16 -10.38
CA ILE A 27 0.49 -14.56 -11.80
C ILE A 27 1.90 -15.08 -12.15
N TYR A 28 2.95 -14.37 -11.73
CA TYR A 28 4.33 -14.79 -11.99
C TYR A 28 4.64 -16.20 -11.48
N PHE A 29 4.19 -16.52 -10.26
CA PHE A 29 4.41 -17.85 -9.65
C PHE A 29 3.47 -18.93 -10.20
N ALA A 30 2.23 -18.57 -10.55
CA ALA A 30 1.24 -19.53 -11.05
C ALA A 30 1.49 -19.99 -12.49
N ALA A 31 2.09 -19.13 -13.33
CA ALA A 31 2.30 -19.40 -14.76
C ALA A 31 3.73 -19.89 -15.10
N GLN A 32 4.46 -20.44 -14.12
CA GLN A 32 5.79 -21.01 -14.34
C GLN A 32 5.72 -22.23 -15.28
N PRO A 33 6.68 -22.41 -16.23
CA PRO A 33 7.95 -21.68 -16.38
C PRO A 33 7.96 -20.69 -17.58
N ASP A 34 7.05 -19.73 -17.64
CA ASP A 34 7.08 -18.70 -18.68
C ASP A 34 8.12 -17.59 -18.39
N PRO A 35 9.24 -17.50 -19.13
CA PRO A 35 10.28 -16.48 -18.94
C PRO A 35 9.81 -15.06 -19.29
N THR A 36 8.72 -14.93 -20.05
CA THR A 36 8.14 -13.64 -20.42
C THR A 36 7.63 -12.91 -19.18
N LEU A 37 7.20 -13.62 -18.13
CA LEU A 37 6.60 -13.03 -16.95
C LEU A 37 7.60 -12.45 -15.94
N LYS A 38 8.91 -12.54 -16.17
CA LYS A 38 9.93 -12.04 -15.23
C LYS A 38 9.78 -10.56 -14.88
N TRP A 39 9.25 -9.72 -15.77
CA TRP A 39 8.99 -8.31 -15.42
C TRP A 39 7.93 -8.20 -14.31
N MET A 40 6.93 -9.09 -14.28
CA MET A 40 5.85 -9.05 -13.29
C MET A 40 6.36 -9.31 -11.89
N TYR A 41 7.38 -10.14 -11.74
CA TYR A 41 8.07 -10.35 -10.48
C TYR A 41 8.68 -9.06 -9.93
N PHE A 42 9.53 -8.40 -10.72
CA PHE A 42 10.22 -7.18 -10.27
C PHE A 42 9.24 -6.01 -10.08
N THR A 43 8.31 -5.80 -11.01
CA THR A 43 7.28 -4.76 -10.88
C THR A 43 6.37 -5.02 -9.69
N GLY A 44 5.93 -6.26 -9.49
CA GLY A 44 5.08 -6.64 -8.35
C GLY A 44 5.77 -6.43 -7.01
N LEU A 45 7.06 -6.78 -6.90
CA LEU A 45 7.85 -6.52 -5.69
C LEU A 45 8.02 -5.03 -5.40
N ILE A 46 8.34 -4.22 -6.42
CA ILE A 46 8.53 -2.77 -6.26
C ILE A 46 7.22 -2.11 -5.81
N LEU A 47 6.09 -2.43 -6.47
CA LEU A 47 4.78 -1.89 -6.10
C LEU A 47 4.41 -2.25 -4.67
N THR A 48 4.52 -3.53 -4.30
CA THR A 48 4.19 -3.99 -2.95
C THR A 48 5.07 -3.30 -1.89
N GLY A 49 6.39 -3.22 -2.14
CA GLY A 49 7.31 -2.55 -1.23
C GLY A 49 7.01 -1.05 -1.09
N ALA A 50 6.75 -0.36 -2.20
CA ALA A 50 6.41 1.06 -2.20
C ALA A 50 5.11 1.33 -1.41
N GLU A 51 4.09 0.49 -1.57
CA GLU A 51 2.82 0.63 -0.86
C GLU A 51 2.97 0.45 0.65
N VAL A 52 3.75 -0.54 1.09
CA VAL A 52 4.07 -0.73 2.51
C VAL A 52 4.84 0.48 3.06
N LEU A 53 5.82 1.01 2.33
CA LEU A 53 6.58 2.20 2.75
C LEU A 53 5.71 3.45 2.83
N ILE A 54 4.79 3.65 1.87
CA ILE A 54 3.82 4.75 1.89
C ILE A 54 2.90 4.61 3.11
N ALA A 55 2.39 3.42 3.39
CA ALA A 55 1.54 3.17 4.55
C ALA A 55 2.28 3.46 5.87
N LEU A 56 3.54 3.05 5.96
CA LEU A 56 4.37 3.32 7.14
C LEU A 56 4.62 4.82 7.34
N GLU A 57 4.97 5.54 6.27
CA GLU A 57 5.18 6.99 6.34
C GLU A 57 3.89 7.76 6.67
N LEU A 58 2.75 7.36 6.10
CA LEU A 58 1.46 7.96 6.42
C LEU A 58 1.09 7.72 7.88
N THR A 59 1.34 6.52 8.39
CA THR A 59 1.13 6.17 9.82
C THR A 59 2.02 7.03 10.71
N ARG A 60 3.29 7.21 10.35
CA ARG A 60 4.24 8.07 11.08
C ARG A 60 3.76 9.51 11.15
N ARG A 61 3.22 10.06 10.06
CA ARG A 61 2.67 11.43 10.01
C ARG A 61 1.34 11.59 10.73
N SER A 62 0.59 10.51 10.88
CA SER A 62 -0.75 10.53 11.49
C SER A 62 -0.73 10.18 12.98
N ALA A 63 0.45 9.91 13.54
CA ALA A 63 0.61 9.65 14.97
C ALA A 63 0.18 10.89 15.79
N PRO A 64 -0.67 10.73 16.82
CA PRO A 64 -1.00 11.82 17.72
C PRO A 64 0.26 12.36 18.42
N PRO A 65 0.32 13.66 18.74
CA PRO A 65 1.35 14.18 19.63
C PRO A 65 1.29 13.45 20.97
N ASP A 66 2.45 13.06 21.49
CA ASP A 66 2.62 12.41 22.77
C ASP A 66 2.25 13.38 23.91
N THR A 67 1.01 13.24 24.42
CA THR A 67 0.44 14.01 25.56
C THR A 67 1.29 13.99 26.84
N ASN A 68 2.26 13.07 26.95
CA ASN A 68 3.09 12.92 28.14
C ASN A 68 4.23 13.95 28.26
N SER A 69 4.53 14.72 27.20
CA SER A 69 5.50 15.82 27.25
C SER A 69 4.93 17.10 27.90
N ASP A 70 3.60 17.21 28.01
CA ASP A 70 2.90 18.36 28.63
C ASP A 70 2.64 18.19 30.14
N LEU A 71 2.82 16.98 30.70
CA LEU A 71 2.57 16.70 32.12
C LEU A 71 3.82 16.87 33.01
N SER A 72 4.97 17.22 32.42
CA SER A 72 6.26 17.40 33.10
C SER A 72 6.73 18.85 33.17
N GLN A 73 5.87 19.83 32.83
CA GLN A 73 6.09 21.26 33.04
C GLN A 73 5.21 21.83 34.16
#